data_AF-A0A933X3L2-F1
#
_entry.id   AF-A0A933X3L2-F1
#
_cell.length_a   1.000
_cell.length_b   1.000
_cell.length_c   1.000
_cell.angle_alpha   90.00
_cell.angle_beta   90.00
_cell.angle_gamma   90.00
#
_symmetry.space_group_name_H-M   'P 1'
#
loop_
_entity.id
_entity.type
_entity.pdbx_description
1 polymer ?
#
loop_
_entity_poly.entity_id
_entity_poly.type
_entity_poly.pdbx_seq_one_letter_code
_entity_poly.pdbx_strand_id
1 'polypeptide(L)'
;MYEKAPNYRRALGIGDANGDGMGDLLVADGETTRLLSGNGVRELKALPDRWGYAISAAGDIDKDGHADWLIGNPLTGERPHFSGFVQLISGRTGGVLWEERGAPDQELGWSVAGLGDSNADGWLDLAVTSVNDVQSRTVVIIVSGKDFAHLHEVSSSASGFRHGVGAAGDLDGDGCADVVFNGEAGSVLVISGRTGAGLYDLRRPLDRWGEVFDGVGDIDADGRPDVAVGSWNQVVVFSGRTGESLREIHEACLGFGHGDFDGDGHFDLLVTRNVSSAERNGPIDQVWDQGRLEVLSGRDGAVLFSVVGADLHRMRGD
;
A
#
# COMPACT_ATOMS: atom_id res chain seq x y z
N MET A 1 -28.36 -11.12 -1.77
CA MET A 1 -27.69 -12.34 -2.29
C MET A 1 -26.32 -11.87 -2.76
N TYR A 2 -25.26 -12.25 -2.05
CA TYR A 2 -23.90 -11.70 -2.22
C TYR A 2 -23.32 -12.11 -3.58
N GLU A 3 -22.98 -11.15 -4.43
CA GLU A 3 -22.14 -11.42 -5.62
C GLU A 3 -20.73 -11.75 -5.14
N LYS A 4 -20.13 -12.80 -5.72
CA LYS A 4 -18.77 -13.24 -5.41
C LYS A 4 -17.80 -12.08 -5.68
N ALA A 5 -17.07 -11.64 -4.65
CA ALA A 5 -15.85 -10.87 -4.85
C ALA A 5 -14.88 -11.72 -5.73
N PRO A 6 -14.14 -11.10 -6.66
CA PRO A 6 -13.12 -11.83 -7.43
C PRO A 6 -12.10 -12.48 -6.49
N ASN A 7 -11.52 -13.61 -6.90
CA ASN A 7 -10.48 -14.33 -6.17
C ASN A 7 -9.19 -13.48 -6.07
N TYR A 8 -9.16 -12.48 -5.20
CA TYR A 8 -7.96 -11.70 -4.92
C TYR A 8 -7.11 -12.46 -3.90
N ARG A 9 -5.95 -12.91 -4.34
CA ARG A 9 -4.91 -13.47 -3.46
C ARG A 9 -3.96 -12.35 -3.08
N ARG A 10 -3.83 -12.05 -1.79
CA ARG A 10 -2.92 -11.02 -1.26
C ARG A 10 -2.20 -11.54 -0.02
N ALA A 11 -0.96 -11.11 0.15
CA ALA A 11 -0.19 -11.32 1.36
C ALA A 11 0.45 -9.98 1.74
N LEU A 12 0.36 -9.59 3.01
CA LEU A 12 0.86 -8.31 3.51
C LEU A 12 1.61 -8.55 4.82
N GLY A 13 2.81 -7.98 4.96
CA GLY A 13 3.49 -7.89 6.25
C GLY A 13 2.80 -6.83 7.11
N ILE A 14 2.38 -7.19 8.32
CA ILE A 14 1.57 -6.32 9.18
C ILE A 14 2.27 -5.93 10.48
N GLY A 15 3.59 -6.16 10.58
CA GLY A 15 4.33 -5.97 11.82
C GLY A 15 4.12 -7.12 12.81
N ASP A 16 4.66 -6.99 14.01
CA ASP A 16 4.62 -8.04 15.04
C ASP A 16 3.26 -8.07 15.75
N ALA A 17 2.30 -8.76 15.15
CA ALA A 17 0.94 -8.85 15.68
C ALA A 17 0.85 -9.73 16.94
N ASN A 18 1.82 -10.65 17.13
CA ASN A 18 1.79 -11.61 18.23
C ASN A 18 2.75 -11.27 19.39
N GLY A 19 3.59 -10.25 19.23
CA GLY A 19 4.51 -9.75 20.26
C GLY A 19 5.77 -10.61 20.42
N ASP A 20 6.17 -11.40 19.42
CA ASP A 20 7.37 -12.25 19.48
C ASP A 20 8.64 -11.59 18.92
N GLY A 21 8.55 -10.33 18.54
CA GLY A 21 9.63 -9.52 17.99
C GLY A 21 9.88 -9.76 16.49
N MET A 22 9.04 -10.54 15.81
CA MET A 22 9.13 -10.80 14.37
C MET A 22 7.89 -10.25 13.64
N GLY A 23 8.08 -9.74 12.42
CA GLY A 23 6.95 -9.29 11.61
C GLY A 23 6.06 -10.46 11.15
N ASP A 24 4.75 -10.31 11.30
CA ASP A 24 3.72 -11.28 10.93
C ASP A 24 3.10 -10.96 9.56
N LEU A 25 2.38 -11.94 9.01
CA LEU A 25 1.82 -11.89 7.66
C LEU A 25 0.31 -12.11 7.68
N LEU A 26 -0.44 -11.22 7.04
CA LEU A 26 -1.84 -11.46 6.71
C LEU A 26 -1.94 -12.00 5.29
N VAL A 27 -2.62 -13.14 5.10
CA VAL A 27 -2.84 -13.79 3.80
C VAL A 27 -4.32 -13.93 3.53
N ALA A 28 -4.80 -13.34 2.44
CA ALA A 28 -6.14 -13.55 1.90
C ALA A 28 -6.04 -14.36 0.61
N ASP A 29 -6.75 -15.49 0.49
CA ASP A 29 -6.68 -16.37 -0.69
C ASP A 29 -7.96 -16.34 -1.58
N GLY A 30 -8.90 -15.45 -1.23
CA GLY A 30 -10.21 -15.30 -1.87
C GLY A 30 -11.31 -16.15 -1.22
N GLU A 31 -10.95 -17.14 -0.40
CA GLU A 31 -11.89 -17.94 0.39
C GLU A 31 -11.74 -17.65 1.88
N THR A 32 -10.50 -17.58 2.36
CA THR A 32 -10.12 -17.35 3.76
C THR A 32 -9.13 -16.20 3.88
N THR A 33 -9.18 -15.50 5.01
CA THR A 33 -8.14 -14.55 5.43
C THR A 33 -7.49 -15.07 6.71
N ARG A 34 -6.17 -15.16 6.74
CA ARG A 34 -5.40 -15.79 7.83
C ARG A 34 -4.28 -14.87 8.29
N LEU A 35 -4.09 -14.81 9.59
CA LEU A 35 -2.90 -14.23 10.19
C LEU A 35 -1.89 -15.36 10.43
N LEU A 36 -0.68 -15.20 9.91
CA LEU A 36 0.44 -16.12 10.03
C LEU A 36 1.58 -15.42 10.79
N SER A 37 2.18 -16.13 11.73
CA SER A 37 3.38 -15.66 12.41
C SER A 37 4.59 -15.69 11.47
N GLY A 38 5.41 -14.64 11.49
CA GLY A 38 6.70 -14.63 10.78
C GLY A 38 7.70 -15.64 11.34
N ASN A 39 7.53 -16.03 12.59
CA ASN A 39 8.37 -16.99 13.28
C ASN A 39 7.94 -18.43 12.97
N GLY A 40 8.41 -18.93 11.81
CA GLY A 40 8.19 -20.31 11.38
C GLY A 40 6.87 -20.54 10.63
N VAL A 41 6.24 -19.48 10.11
CA VAL A 41 5.02 -19.51 9.27
C VAL A 41 3.93 -20.41 9.87
N ARG A 42 3.43 -19.99 11.03
CA ARG A 42 2.35 -20.68 11.74
C ARG A 42 1.07 -19.85 11.73
N GLU A 43 -0.06 -20.47 11.46
CA GLU A 43 -1.35 -19.80 11.59
C GLU A 43 -1.59 -19.37 13.04
N LEU A 44 -1.73 -18.06 13.22
CA LEU A 44 -2.10 -17.42 14.48
C LEU A 44 -3.62 -17.36 14.63
N LYS A 45 -4.32 -17.00 13.55
CA LYS A 45 -5.77 -16.83 13.55
C LYS A 45 -6.38 -16.96 12.15
N ALA A 46 -7.47 -17.74 12.04
CA ALA A 46 -8.39 -17.67 10.90
C ALA A 46 -9.39 -16.53 11.11
N LEU A 47 -9.57 -15.68 10.10
CA LEU A 47 -10.56 -14.60 10.07
C LEU A 47 -11.80 -15.05 9.26
N PRO A 48 -12.98 -14.43 9.47
CA PRO A 48 -14.21 -14.77 8.76
C PRO A 48 -14.08 -14.82 7.22
N ASP A 49 -14.82 -15.75 6.61
CA ASP A 49 -14.85 -15.95 5.15
C ASP A 49 -15.24 -14.65 4.40
N ARG A 50 -14.54 -14.37 3.30
CA ARG A 50 -14.79 -13.22 2.39
C ARG A 50 -14.57 -11.85 3.04
N TRP A 51 -13.50 -11.71 3.81
CA TRP A 51 -13.07 -10.44 4.40
C TRP A 51 -11.99 -9.73 3.57
N GLY A 52 -12.29 -8.51 3.12
CA GLY A 52 -11.32 -7.49 2.73
C GLY A 52 -11.03 -7.40 1.23
N TYR A 53 -11.72 -6.51 0.52
CA TYR A 53 -11.32 -6.06 -0.81
C TYR A 53 -9.98 -5.30 -0.77
N ALA A 54 -9.80 -4.52 0.29
CA ALA A 54 -8.56 -3.86 0.64
C ALA A 54 -8.17 -4.23 2.07
N ILE A 55 -6.87 -4.39 2.31
CA ILE A 55 -6.31 -4.64 3.63
C ILE A 55 -5.00 -3.87 3.72
N SER A 56 -4.74 -3.23 4.85
CA SER A 56 -3.47 -2.56 5.13
C SER A 56 -3.13 -2.63 6.62
N ALA A 57 -1.84 -2.55 6.96
CA ALA A 57 -1.44 -2.30 8.34
C ALA A 57 -1.83 -0.87 8.72
N ALA A 58 -2.33 -0.69 9.93
CA ALA A 58 -2.69 0.62 10.48
C ALA A 58 -1.60 1.19 11.41
N GLY A 59 -0.69 0.32 11.89
CA GLY A 59 0.17 0.62 13.03
C GLY A 59 -0.58 0.44 14.36
N ASP A 60 0.07 0.75 15.48
CA ASP A 60 -0.53 0.65 16.82
C ASP A 60 -1.43 1.87 17.08
N ILE A 61 -2.69 1.79 16.64
CA ILE A 61 -3.65 2.91 16.70
C ILE A 61 -4.17 3.05 18.12
N ASP A 62 -4.43 1.95 18.82
CA ASP A 62 -4.95 1.97 20.19
C ASP A 62 -3.87 2.08 21.30
N LYS A 63 -2.58 2.10 20.91
CA LYS A 63 -1.39 2.24 21.77
C LYS A 63 -1.24 1.12 22.77
N ASP A 64 -1.65 -0.09 22.39
CA ASP A 64 -1.53 -1.28 23.22
C ASP A 64 -0.21 -2.05 23.03
N GLY A 65 0.65 -1.58 22.12
CA GLY A 65 1.95 -2.14 21.79
C GLY A 65 1.93 -3.16 20.64
N HIS A 66 0.80 -3.41 19.99
CA HIS A 66 0.66 -4.33 18.87
C HIS A 66 0.11 -3.59 17.65
N ALA A 67 0.59 -3.92 16.46
CA ALA A 67 0.12 -3.26 15.24
C ALA A 67 -1.31 -3.69 14.88
N ASP A 68 -2.20 -2.72 14.66
CA ASP A 68 -3.57 -2.89 14.20
C ASP A 68 -3.64 -2.96 12.67
N TRP A 69 -4.78 -3.37 12.13
CA TRP A 69 -4.98 -3.46 10.69
C TRP A 69 -6.34 -2.96 10.22
N LEU A 70 -6.36 -2.44 8.99
CA LEU A 70 -7.53 -1.92 8.29
C LEU A 70 -8.06 -2.93 7.28
N ILE A 71 -9.37 -2.97 7.14
CA ILE A 71 -10.07 -3.80 6.15
C ILE A 71 -11.12 -2.94 5.44
N GLY A 72 -11.06 -2.86 4.12
CA GLY A 72 -12.06 -2.20 3.27
C GLY A 72 -12.90 -3.18 2.46
N ASN A 73 -14.20 -2.92 2.35
CA ASN A 73 -15.16 -3.74 1.61
C ASN A 73 -16.18 -2.85 0.87
N PRO A 74 -15.85 -2.35 -0.33
CA PRO A 74 -16.63 -1.36 -1.07
C PRO A 74 -17.94 -1.90 -1.62
N LEU A 75 -17.97 -3.20 -1.96
CA LEU A 75 -19.11 -3.84 -2.62
C LEU A 75 -20.17 -4.38 -1.65
N THR A 76 -20.30 -3.77 -0.47
CA THR A 76 -21.32 -4.13 0.53
C THR A 76 -22.49 -3.16 0.51
N GLY A 77 -23.69 -3.65 0.77
CA GLY A 77 -24.94 -2.88 0.67
C GLY A 77 -25.87 -3.40 -0.42
N GLU A 78 -26.85 -2.60 -0.81
CA GLU A 78 -27.84 -2.94 -1.84
C GLU A 78 -27.63 -2.11 -3.12
N ARG A 79 -27.86 -2.73 -4.28
CA ARG A 79 -27.88 -2.01 -5.56
C ARG A 79 -28.99 -0.93 -5.57
N PRO A 80 -28.82 0.19 -6.30
CA PRO A 80 -27.80 0.46 -7.31
C PRO A 80 -26.49 1.07 -6.80
N HIS A 81 -26.36 1.42 -5.51
CA HIS A 81 -25.15 2.02 -4.93
C HIS A 81 -24.73 1.26 -3.67
N PHE A 82 -23.60 0.56 -3.73
CA PHE A 82 -23.05 -0.12 -2.56
C PHE A 82 -22.57 0.91 -1.56
N SER A 83 -22.95 0.82 -0.29
CA SER A 83 -22.45 1.75 0.73
C SER A 83 -20.97 1.53 1.01
N GLY A 84 -20.52 0.28 0.93
CA GLY A 84 -19.21 -0.14 1.39
C GLY A 84 -19.05 -0.01 2.92
N PHE A 85 -17.92 -0.49 3.43
CA PHE A 85 -17.49 -0.24 4.80
C PHE A 85 -15.97 -0.38 4.97
N VAL A 86 -15.44 0.24 6.02
CA VAL A 86 -14.10 0.01 6.55
C VAL A 86 -14.17 -0.40 8.01
N GLN A 87 -13.27 -1.30 8.42
CA GLN A 87 -13.06 -1.68 9.82
C GLN A 87 -11.58 -1.52 10.19
N LEU A 88 -11.32 -0.97 11.36
CA LEU A 88 -10.06 -1.07 12.07
C LEU A 88 -10.18 -2.20 13.09
N ILE A 89 -9.21 -3.10 13.09
CA ILE A 89 -9.20 -4.30 13.92
C ILE A 89 -7.92 -4.30 14.77
N SER A 90 -8.10 -4.55 16.06
CA SER A 90 -6.99 -4.65 17.02
C SER A 90 -6.06 -5.80 16.65
N GLY A 91 -4.76 -5.54 16.54
CA GLY A 91 -3.76 -6.58 16.30
C GLY A 91 -3.70 -7.61 17.43
N ARG A 92 -3.83 -7.11 18.66
CA ARG A 92 -3.73 -7.92 19.88
C ARG A 92 -4.93 -8.82 20.12
N THR A 93 -6.14 -8.28 19.97
CA THR A 93 -7.38 -9.00 20.34
C THR A 93 -8.12 -9.54 19.12
N GLY A 94 -7.90 -8.92 17.95
CA GLY A 94 -8.71 -9.08 16.76
C GLY A 94 -10.15 -8.62 16.92
N GLY A 95 -10.44 -7.76 17.91
CA GLY A 95 -11.70 -7.06 18.06
C GLY A 95 -11.78 -5.84 17.14
N VAL A 96 -13.00 -5.43 16.78
CA VAL A 96 -13.21 -4.20 16.00
C VAL A 96 -12.98 -3.01 16.91
N LEU A 97 -12.00 -2.17 16.58
CA LEU A 97 -11.71 -0.91 17.25
C LEU A 97 -12.58 0.22 16.71
N TRP A 98 -12.81 0.22 15.40
CA TRP A 98 -13.63 1.20 14.71
C TRP A 98 -14.25 0.62 13.44
N GLU A 99 -15.43 1.10 13.07
CA GLU A 99 -16.12 0.74 11.83
C GLU A 99 -16.83 1.97 11.27
N GLU A 100 -16.69 2.18 9.97
CA GLU A 100 -17.46 3.15 9.21
C GLU A 100 -18.15 2.51 8.01
N ARG A 101 -19.38 2.92 7.73
CA ARG A 101 -20.19 2.44 6.61
C ARG A 101 -20.71 3.62 5.81
N GLY A 102 -20.48 3.64 4.50
CA GLY A 102 -21.04 4.69 3.65
C GLY A 102 -20.08 5.87 3.38
N ALA A 103 -20.61 7.08 3.26
CA ALA A 103 -20.06 8.11 2.36
C ALA A 103 -18.74 8.67 2.91
N PRO A 104 -17.73 8.99 2.08
CA PRO A 104 -17.82 9.99 1.00
C PRO A 104 -17.25 9.48 -0.34
N ASP A 105 -17.95 9.21 -1.46
CA ASP A 105 -19.37 9.34 -1.84
C ASP A 105 -19.94 7.98 -2.33
N GLN A 106 -19.69 6.96 -1.49
CA GLN A 106 -20.35 5.65 -1.31
C GLN A 106 -20.10 4.55 -2.34
N GLU A 107 -18.90 4.01 -2.21
CA GLU A 107 -18.55 2.58 -2.20
C GLU A 107 -17.31 2.46 -1.28
N LEU A 108 -17.51 2.60 0.03
CA LEU A 108 -16.39 2.79 0.98
C LEU A 108 -15.47 1.58 1.12
N GLY A 109 -14.16 1.82 1.07
CA GLY A 109 -13.14 0.81 1.35
C GLY A 109 -12.54 0.17 0.11
N TRP A 110 -12.49 0.90 -1.02
CA TRP A 110 -11.78 0.46 -2.23
C TRP A 110 -10.27 0.33 -2.00
N SER A 111 -9.70 1.21 -1.21
CA SER A 111 -8.35 1.15 -0.67
C SER A 111 -8.31 1.72 0.74
N VAL A 112 -7.37 1.24 1.54
CA VAL A 112 -7.16 1.63 2.93
C VAL A 112 -5.67 1.67 3.21
N ALA A 113 -5.22 2.60 4.05
CA ALA A 113 -3.83 2.70 4.49
C ALA A 113 -3.74 3.22 5.92
N GLY A 114 -2.85 2.63 6.72
CA GLY A 114 -2.29 3.34 7.88
C GLY A 114 -1.42 4.48 7.38
N LEU A 115 -1.50 5.61 8.06
CA LEU A 115 -0.63 6.76 7.85
C LEU A 115 0.35 6.89 9.03
N GLY A 116 1.13 7.98 9.02
CA GLY A 116 1.72 8.51 10.24
C GLY A 116 0.76 9.49 10.93
N ASP A 117 1.28 10.25 11.89
CA ASP A 117 0.58 11.36 12.50
C ASP A 117 0.45 12.51 11.49
N SER A 118 -0.74 12.66 10.90
CA SER A 118 -1.02 13.60 9.82
C SER A 118 -1.51 14.95 10.34
N ASN A 119 -1.84 15.06 11.64
CA ASN A 119 -2.35 16.30 12.24
C ASN A 119 -1.54 16.82 13.45
N ALA A 120 -0.43 16.16 13.79
CA ALA A 120 0.48 16.43 14.91
C ALA A 120 -0.19 16.28 16.29
N ASP A 121 -1.16 15.38 16.44
CA ASP A 121 -1.82 15.11 17.72
C ASP A 121 -1.19 13.97 18.53
N GLY A 122 -0.15 13.34 17.97
CA GLY A 122 0.62 12.24 18.55
C GLY A 122 -0.01 10.87 18.37
N TRP A 123 -1.04 10.72 17.53
CA TRP A 123 -1.63 9.44 17.14
C TRP A 123 -1.36 9.17 15.66
N LEU A 124 -1.25 7.90 15.29
CA LEU A 124 -1.19 7.52 13.88
C LEU A 124 -2.57 7.73 13.26
N ASP A 125 -2.62 8.22 12.03
CA ASP A 125 -3.87 8.45 11.31
C ASP A 125 -4.08 7.39 10.23
N LEU A 126 -5.22 7.47 9.55
CA LEU A 126 -5.67 6.48 8.57
C LEU A 126 -6.12 7.19 7.29
N ALA A 127 -6.01 6.50 6.16
CA ALA A 127 -6.62 6.91 4.91
C ALA A 127 -7.56 5.83 4.37
N VAL A 128 -8.68 6.27 3.82
CA VAL A 128 -9.67 5.42 3.18
C VAL A 128 -10.07 6.03 1.85
N THR A 129 -10.22 5.20 0.82
CA THR A 129 -10.84 5.64 -0.43
C THR A 129 -12.25 5.11 -0.58
N SER A 130 -13.08 5.97 -1.17
CA SER A 130 -14.43 5.64 -1.59
C SER A 130 -14.64 6.13 -3.02
N VAL A 131 -15.54 5.46 -3.73
CA VAL A 131 -15.77 5.70 -5.16
C VAL A 131 -17.24 5.97 -5.40
N ASN A 132 -17.52 6.94 -6.25
CA ASN A 132 -18.81 7.11 -6.89
C ASN A 132 -18.68 6.72 -8.36
N ASP A 133 -19.12 5.50 -8.68
CA ASP A 133 -19.01 4.95 -10.03
C ASP A 133 -19.81 5.77 -11.06
N VAL A 134 -20.96 6.32 -10.67
CA VAL A 134 -21.81 7.13 -11.56
C VAL A 134 -21.12 8.43 -11.97
N GLN A 135 -20.41 9.05 -11.03
CA GLN A 135 -19.71 10.31 -11.26
C GLN A 135 -18.25 10.11 -11.68
N SER A 136 -17.77 8.86 -11.72
CA SER A 136 -16.35 8.54 -11.92
C SER A 136 -15.47 9.39 -11.01
N ARG A 137 -15.79 9.38 -9.71
CA ARG A 137 -15.14 10.21 -8.70
C ARG A 137 -14.58 9.31 -7.61
N THR A 138 -13.32 9.53 -7.25
CA THR A 138 -12.70 8.92 -6.08
C THR A 138 -12.54 10.00 -5.03
N VAL A 139 -12.82 9.65 -3.79
CA VAL A 139 -12.60 10.50 -2.64
C VAL A 139 -11.68 9.79 -1.69
N VAL A 140 -10.66 10.51 -1.24
CA VAL A 140 -9.74 10.11 -0.20
C VAL A 140 -10.14 10.83 1.08
N ILE A 141 -10.28 10.05 2.14
CA ILE A 141 -10.68 10.49 3.47
C ILE A 141 -9.49 10.26 4.38
N ILE A 142 -9.00 11.31 5.01
CA ILE A 142 -8.01 11.21 6.07
C ILE A 142 -8.76 11.19 7.40
N VAL A 143 -8.55 10.17 8.20
CA VAL A 143 -9.28 9.89 9.45
C VAL A 143 -8.29 9.88 10.61
N SER A 144 -8.55 10.65 11.67
CA SER A 144 -7.67 10.67 12.82
C SER A 144 -7.70 9.33 13.57
N GLY A 145 -6.56 8.76 13.94
CA GLY A 145 -6.58 7.54 14.76
C GLY A 145 -6.93 7.78 16.23
N LYS A 146 -6.94 9.05 16.67
CA LYS A 146 -7.26 9.40 18.06
C LYS A 146 -8.75 9.33 18.38
N ASP A 147 -9.58 9.86 17.49
CA ASP A 147 -11.02 10.00 17.70
C ASP A 147 -11.87 9.66 16.46
N PHE A 148 -11.23 9.20 15.39
CA PHE A 148 -11.85 8.83 14.11
C PHE A 148 -12.60 9.98 13.43
N ALA A 149 -12.26 11.23 13.73
CA ALA A 149 -12.77 12.37 12.98
C ALA A 149 -12.16 12.45 11.57
N HIS A 150 -12.95 12.87 10.59
CA HIS A 150 -12.44 13.18 9.25
C HIS A 150 -11.63 14.48 9.33
N LEU A 151 -10.34 14.37 9.02
CA LEU A 151 -9.40 15.48 8.97
C LEU A 151 -9.53 16.21 7.63
N HIS A 152 -9.52 15.45 6.53
CA HIS A 152 -9.63 15.97 5.17
C HIS A 152 -10.44 15.03 4.28
N GLU A 153 -11.16 15.61 3.33
CA GLU A 153 -11.83 14.89 2.25
C GLU A 153 -11.39 15.51 0.91
N VAL A 154 -10.60 14.76 0.14
CA VAL A 154 -10.02 15.23 -1.12
C VAL A 154 -10.56 14.38 -2.26
N SER A 155 -11.05 15.03 -3.31
CA SER A 155 -11.66 14.33 -4.45
C SER A 155 -10.80 14.44 -5.69
N SER A 156 -10.69 13.33 -6.43
CA SER A 156 -10.09 13.27 -7.76
C SER A 156 -11.08 12.65 -8.76
N SER A 157 -10.86 12.94 -10.05
CA SER A 157 -11.53 12.21 -11.12
C SER A 157 -10.97 10.79 -11.17
N ALA A 158 -11.84 9.80 -11.04
CA ALA A 158 -11.45 8.40 -11.13
C ALA A 158 -11.05 8.08 -12.57
N SER A 159 -9.88 7.45 -12.74
CA SER A 159 -9.49 6.85 -14.02
C SER A 159 -9.25 5.35 -13.87
N GLY A 160 -10.23 4.56 -14.32
CA GLY A 160 -10.19 3.10 -14.25
C GLY A 160 -10.22 2.55 -12.81
N PHE A 161 -9.68 1.35 -12.60
CA PHE A 161 -9.68 0.60 -11.33
C PHE A 161 -8.64 1.10 -10.31
N ARG A 162 -8.19 2.35 -10.41
CA ARG A 162 -7.08 2.89 -9.61
C ARG A 162 -7.62 3.79 -8.52
N HIS A 163 -7.87 3.20 -7.36
CA HIS A 163 -8.44 3.89 -6.19
C HIS A 163 -7.48 3.80 -4.99
N GLY A 164 -6.18 3.68 -5.25
CA GLY A 164 -5.16 3.52 -4.23
C GLY A 164 -4.95 4.76 -3.39
N VAL A 165 -4.56 4.54 -2.14
CA VAL A 165 -4.03 5.54 -1.21
C VAL A 165 -2.90 4.92 -0.40
N GLY A 166 -1.94 5.74 0.01
CA GLY A 166 -0.80 5.33 0.83
C GLY A 166 -0.20 6.50 1.60
N ALA A 167 0.63 6.17 2.57
CA ALA A 167 1.46 7.15 3.28
C ALA A 167 2.62 7.59 2.39
N ALA A 168 2.92 8.88 2.39
CA ALA A 168 4.07 9.43 1.66
C ALA A 168 5.24 9.82 2.59
N GLY A 169 5.00 9.90 3.90
CA GLY A 169 5.94 10.49 4.86
C GLY A 169 5.81 12.02 4.91
N ASP A 170 6.65 12.72 5.68
CA ASP A 170 6.64 14.19 5.80
C ASP A 170 7.41 14.86 4.64
N LEU A 171 6.77 14.98 3.48
CA LEU A 171 7.40 15.49 2.26
C LEU A 171 7.50 17.02 2.28
N ASP A 172 6.57 17.72 2.94
CA ASP A 172 6.59 19.18 3.03
C ASP A 172 7.41 19.73 4.23
N GLY A 173 7.88 18.84 5.11
CA GLY A 173 8.77 19.12 6.24
C GLY A 173 8.08 19.86 7.37
N ASP A 174 6.77 19.74 7.48
CA ASP A 174 5.97 20.39 8.51
C ASP A 174 5.82 19.55 9.79
N GLY A 175 6.34 18.32 9.79
CA GLY A 175 6.30 17.38 10.90
C GLY A 175 5.06 16.49 10.94
N CYS A 176 4.21 16.52 9.91
CA CYS A 176 3.08 15.61 9.73
C CYS A 176 3.31 14.67 8.55
N ALA A 177 2.72 13.47 8.63
CA ALA A 177 2.72 12.55 7.50
C ALA A 177 1.83 13.08 6.37
N ASP A 178 2.34 13.00 5.14
CA ASP A 178 1.62 13.34 3.91
C ASP A 178 1.02 12.11 3.24
N VAL A 179 0.13 12.35 2.28
CA VAL A 179 -0.68 11.31 1.64
C VAL A 179 -0.45 11.30 0.14
N VAL A 180 -0.26 10.11 -0.41
CA VAL A 180 -0.16 9.86 -1.86
C VAL A 180 -1.35 9.02 -2.31
N PHE A 181 -1.96 9.38 -3.44
CA PHE A 181 -3.13 8.67 -3.96
C PHE A 181 -3.28 8.83 -5.47
N ASN A 182 -4.17 8.01 -6.05
CA ASN A 182 -4.45 8.09 -7.48
C ASN A 182 -5.21 9.37 -7.87
N GLY A 183 -4.65 10.08 -8.86
CA GLY A 183 -5.34 11.16 -9.56
C GLY A 183 -6.08 10.68 -10.81
N GLU A 184 -6.22 11.59 -11.76
CA GLU A 184 -6.73 11.29 -13.09
C GLU A 184 -5.75 10.40 -13.90
N ALA A 185 -6.12 10.05 -15.14
CA ALA A 185 -5.33 9.14 -15.96
C ALA A 185 -3.89 9.67 -16.14
N GLY A 186 -2.91 8.90 -15.66
CA GLY A 186 -1.49 9.27 -15.74
C GLY A 186 -1.03 10.24 -14.64
N SER A 187 -1.82 10.43 -13.58
CA SER A 187 -1.51 11.28 -12.42
C SER A 187 -1.50 10.48 -11.12
N VAL A 188 -0.49 10.74 -10.29
CA VAL A 188 -0.44 10.37 -8.88
C VAL A 188 -0.32 11.66 -8.10
N LEU A 189 -1.25 11.91 -7.19
CA LEU A 189 -1.35 13.14 -6.43
C LEU A 189 -0.72 12.95 -5.05
N VAL A 190 -0.10 14.00 -4.56
CA VAL A 190 0.45 14.09 -3.21
C VAL A 190 -0.16 15.31 -2.53
N ILE A 191 -0.65 15.13 -1.30
CA ILE A 191 -1.24 16.19 -0.49
C ILE A 191 -0.60 16.23 0.89
N SER A 192 -0.55 17.43 1.47
CA SER A 192 -0.16 17.64 2.86
C SER A 192 -1.19 17.00 3.77
N GLY A 193 -0.77 16.10 4.67
CA GLY A 193 -1.70 15.46 5.59
C GLY A 193 -2.27 16.45 6.61
N ARG A 194 -1.49 17.47 6.98
CA ARG A 194 -1.92 18.52 7.91
C ARG A 194 -2.95 19.45 7.30
N THR A 195 -2.72 19.91 6.08
CA THR A 195 -3.50 21.00 5.49
C THR A 195 -4.48 20.56 4.40
N GLY A 196 -4.34 19.35 3.87
CA GLY A 196 -5.08 18.87 2.69
C GLY A 196 -4.68 19.56 1.38
N ALA A 197 -3.64 20.42 1.40
CA ALA A 197 -3.18 21.14 0.22
C ALA A 197 -2.39 20.21 -0.72
N GLY A 198 -2.58 20.37 -2.03
CA GLY A 198 -1.78 19.66 -3.03
C GLY A 198 -0.30 20.07 -2.97
N LEU A 199 0.57 19.08 -2.83
CA LEU A 199 2.03 19.23 -2.88
C LEU A 199 2.54 18.97 -4.30
N TYR A 200 2.19 17.82 -4.86
CA TYR A 200 2.67 17.40 -6.18
C TYR A 200 1.60 16.69 -7.01
N ASP A 201 1.75 16.81 -8.33
CA ASP A 201 1.03 16.03 -9.34
C ASP A 201 2.07 15.30 -10.20
N LEU A 202 2.36 14.06 -9.80
CA LEU A 202 3.42 13.23 -10.38
C LEU A 202 2.89 12.55 -11.64
N ARG A 203 3.26 13.11 -12.81
CA ARG A 203 2.80 12.64 -14.12
C ARG A 203 3.90 11.99 -14.93
N ARG A 204 3.59 10.84 -15.53
CA ARG A 204 4.40 10.19 -16.57
C ARG A 204 3.50 9.60 -17.66
N PRO A 205 3.90 9.68 -18.95
CA PRO A 205 3.16 9.07 -20.05
C PRO A 205 3.48 7.57 -20.15
N LEU A 206 3.30 6.83 -19.04
CA LEU A 206 3.65 5.43 -18.91
C LEU A 206 2.39 4.57 -18.74
N ASP A 207 2.43 3.39 -19.36
CA ASP A 207 1.35 2.43 -19.24
C ASP A 207 1.19 1.96 -17.80
N ARG A 208 -0.05 2.07 -17.32
CA ARG A 208 -0.40 1.77 -15.93
C ARG A 208 0.40 2.56 -14.89
N TRP A 209 0.76 3.80 -15.19
CA TRP A 209 1.29 4.72 -14.19
C TRP A 209 0.42 4.81 -12.93
N GLY A 210 1.05 4.77 -11.75
CA GLY A 210 0.35 4.82 -10.47
C GLY A 210 -0.45 3.56 -10.15
N GLU A 211 -0.07 2.40 -10.68
CA GLU A 211 -0.70 1.12 -10.28
C GLU A 211 -0.29 0.71 -8.87
N VAL A 212 0.94 1.06 -8.50
CA VAL A 212 1.50 0.95 -7.15
C VAL A 212 2.29 2.22 -6.87
N PHE A 213 2.29 2.66 -5.63
CA PHE A 213 3.12 3.75 -5.14
C PHE A 213 3.25 3.60 -3.62
N ASP A 214 4.33 4.14 -3.07
CA ASP A 214 4.57 4.16 -1.63
C ASP A 214 5.57 5.27 -1.28
N GLY A 215 5.54 5.72 -0.03
CA GLY A 215 6.68 6.44 0.55
C GLY A 215 7.85 5.47 0.69
N VAL A 216 9.08 5.92 0.42
CA VAL A 216 10.27 5.04 0.39
C VAL A 216 11.42 5.51 1.26
N GLY A 217 11.14 6.43 2.20
CA GLY A 217 12.17 7.06 3.04
C GLY A 217 13.03 8.04 2.26
N ASP A 218 14.05 8.61 2.91
CA ASP A 218 14.93 9.64 2.33
C ASP A 218 16.04 8.97 1.51
N ILE A 219 15.81 8.78 0.20
CA ILE A 219 16.72 8.08 -0.70
C ILE A 219 17.85 9.01 -1.13
N ASP A 220 17.59 10.29 -1.37
CA ASP A 220 18.63 11.25 -1.78
C ASP A 220 19.38 11.93 -0.61
N ALA A 221 19.01 11.61 0.63
CA ALA A 221 19.57 12.14 1.87
C ALA A 221 19.41 13.67 2.00
N ASP A 222 18.34 14.23 1.45
CA ASP A 222 18.07 15.67 1.50
C ASP A 222 17.33 16.13 2.78
N GLY A 223 17.00 15.17 3.65
CA GLY A 223 16.30 15.37 4.91
C GLY A 223 14.79 15.22 4.80
N ARG A 224 14.25 14.85 3.64
CA ARG A 224 12.82 14.55 3.44
C ARG A 224 12.66 13.15 2.87
N PRO A 225 11.61 12.41 3.25
CA PRO A 225 11.30 11.15 2.60
C PRO A 225 10.95 11.36 1.12
N ASP A 226 11.00 10.30 0.34
CA ASP A 226 10.75 10.28 -1.10
C ASP A 226 9.56 9.38 -1.44
N VAL A 227 9.09 9.47 -2.68
CA VAL A 227 7.95 8.67 -3.16
C VAL A 227 8.35 7.85 -4.38
N ALA A 228 8.07 6.56 -4.35
CA ALA A 228 8.20 5.70 -5.53
C ALA A 228 6.84 5.50 -6.20
N VAL A 229 6.80 5.62 -7.52
CA VAL A 229 5.61 5.35 -8.33
C VAL A 229 5.94 4.31 -9.39
N GLY A 230 5.14 3.24 -9.40
CA GLY A 230 5.26 2.14 -10.34
C GLY A 230 4.33 2.27 -11.54
N SER A 231 4.82 1.75 -12.65
CA SER A 231 4.08 1.47 -13.88
C SER A 231 4.22 -0.01 -14.22
N TRP A 232 3.70 -0.42 -15.37
CA TRP A 232 3.84 -1.80 -15.79
C TRP A 232 5.29 -2.21 -16.07
N ASN A 233 6.20 -1.29 -16.43
CA ASN A 233 7.58 -1.68 -16.81
C ASN A 233 8.66 -0.71 -16.30
N GLN A 234 8.29 0.17 -15.38
CA GLN A 234 9.19 1.17 -14.84
C GLN A 234 8.74 1.59 -13.45
N VAL A 235 9.71 1.84 -12.58
CA VAL A 235 9.53 2.54 -11.30
C VAL A 235 10.26 3.86 -11.39
N VAL A 236 9.66 4.92 -10.88
CA VAL A 236 10.30 6.22 -10.76
C VAL A 236 10.25 6.65 -9.30
N VAL A 237 11.39 7.07 -8.77
CA VAL A 237 11.50 7.68 -7.44
C VAL A 237 11.50 9.19 -7.63
N PHE A 238 10.68 9.88 -6.85
CA PHE A 238 10.56 11.33 -6.82
C PHE A 238 11.01 11.87 -5.48
N SER A 239 11.77 12.96 -5.51
CA SER A 239 12.20 13.69 -4.32
C SER A 239 10.98 14.24 -3.59
N GLY A 240 10.83 13.96 -2.30
CA GLY A 240 9.75 14.54 -1.52
C GLY A 240 9.88 16.05 -1.33
N ARG A 241 11.11 16.56 -1.36
CA ARG A 241 11.37 17.99 -1.21
C ARG A 241 11.11 18.82 -2.44
N THR A 242 11.31 18.25 -3.63
CA THR A 242 11.26 19.01 -4.90
C THR A 242 10.19 18.52 -5.88
N GLY A 243 9.73 17.28 -5.73
CA GLY A 243 8.85 16.60 -6.70
C GLY A 243 9.56 16.21 -8.00
N GLU A 244 10.88 16.42 -8.10
CA GLU A 244 11.65 16.03 -9.27
C GLU A 244 11.97 14.53 -9.25
N SER A 245 12.07 13.92 -10.43
CA SER A 245 12.46 12.50 -10.53
C SER A 245 13.93 12.33 -10.20
N LEU A 246 14.21 11.58 -9.14
CA LEU A 246 15.56 11.22 -8.69
C LEU A 246 16.10 10.03 -9.46
N ARG A 247 15.24 9.02 -9.68
CA ARG A 247 15.66 7.75 -10.24
C ARG A 247 14.61 7.10 -11.11
N GLU A 248 15.06 6.49 -12.19
CA GLU A 248 14.24 5.71 -13.11
C GLU A 248 14.79 4.28 -13.23
N ILE A 249 13.98 3.30 -12.83
CA ILE A 249 14.33 1.88 -12.85
C ILE A 249 13.47 1.23 -13.93
N HIS A 250 14.09 0.89 -15.05
CA HIS A 250 13.43 0.24 -16.18
C HIS A 250 13.38 -1.28 -15.99
N GLU A 251 12.44 -1.93 -16.68
CA GLU A 251 12.23 -3.39 -16.63
C GLU A 251 11.88 -3.90 -15.22
N ALA A 252 11.29 -3.02 -14.41
CA ALA A 252 10.78 -3.31 -13.08
C ALA A 252 9.25 -3.25 -13.08
N CYS A 253 8.61 -4.24 -12.45
CA CYS A 253 7.16 -4.38 -12.37
C CYS A 253 6.74 -4.71 -10.94
N LEU A 254 5.70 -4.04 -10.43
CA LEU A 254 4.76 -4.42 -9.36
C LEU A 254 5.32 -5.19 -8.13
N GLY A 255 5.70 -4.43 -7.10
CA GLY A 255 5.97 -4.93 -5.76
C GLY A 255 7.20 -4.24 -5.19
N PHE A 256 6.97 -3.28 -4.29
CA PHE A 256 8.06 -2.56 -3.63
C PHE A 256 7.88 -2.60 -2.12
N GLY A 257 8.97 -2.87 -1.43
CA GLY A 257 9.10 -2.74 0.01
C GLY A 257 10.35 -1.91 0.28
N HIS A 258 10.46 -1.33 1.46
CA HIS A 258 11.57 -0.46 1.80
C HIS A 258 12.01 -0.69 3.23
N GLY A 259 13.28 -0.42 3.49
CA GLY A 259 13.93 -0.71 4.77
C GLY A 259 15.43 -0.53 4.62
N ASP A 260 16.14 -0.28 5.71
CA ASP A 260 17.60 -0.30 5.70
C ASP A 260 18.07 -1.77 5.71
N PHE A 261 18.27 -2.36 4.53
CA PHE A 261 18.59 -3.78 4.38
C PHE A 261 20.10 -4.05 4.52
N ASP A 262 20.97 -3.07 4.30
CA ASP A 262 22.42 -3.20 4.46
C ASP A 262 23.00 -2.53 5.73
N GLY A 263 22.19 -1.80 6.49
CA GLY A 263 22.55 -1.18 7.75
C GLY A 263 23.37 0.10 7.59
N ASP A 264 23.34 0.73 6.41
CA ASP A 264 24.10 1.96 6.13
C ASP A 264 23.40 3.24 6.58
N GLY A 265 22.16 3.12 7.08
CA GLY A 265 21.34 4.22 7.56
C GLY A 265 20.52 4.91 6.48
N HIS A 266 20.55 4.43 5.23
CA HIS A 266 19.65 4.84 4.15
C HIS A 266 18.57 3.78 3.91
N PHE A 267 17.35 4.20 3.54
CA PHE A 267 16.29 3.25 3.19
C PHE A 267 16.52 2.67 1.80
N ASP A 268 16.66 1.35 1.71
CA ASP A 268 16.81 0.62 0.47
C ASP A 268 15.46 0.25 -0.14
N LEU A 269 15.45 0.01 -1.46
CA LEU A 269 14.26 -0.30 -2.23
C LEU A 269 14.27 -1.75 -2.72
N LEU A 270 13.34 -2.55 -2.24
CA LEU A 270 13.02 -3.86 -2.81
C LEU A 270 12.19 -3.66 -4.07
N VAL A 271 12.61 -4.20 -5.21
CA VAL A 271 11.90 -4.16 -6.50
C VAL A 271 11.72 -5.56 -7.08
N THR A 272 10.57 -5.83 -7.68
CA THR A 272 10.42 -6.98 -8.58
C THR A 272 10.58 -6.56 -10.04
N ARG A 273 11.27 -7.40 -10.82
CA ARG A 273 11.51 -7.25 -12.25
C ARG A 273 10.93 -8.43 -12.97
N ASN A 274 10.17 -8.16 -14.03
CA ASN A 274 9.59 -9.18 -14.87
C ASN A 274 10.45 -9.33 -16.12
N VAL A 275 11.19 -10.42 -16.23
CA VAL A 275 12.06 -10.67 -17.37
C VAL A 275 11.25 -11.42 -18.42
N SER A 276 10.38 -10.73 -19.17
CA SER A 276 10.16 -11.03 -20.60
C SER A 276 9.17 -10.05 -21.25
N SER A 277 9.70 -9.05 -21.96
CA SER A 277 8.96 -8.38 -23.04
C SER A 277 8.96 -9.21 -24.35
N ALA A 278 9.72 -10.32 -24.40
CA ALA A 278 10.02 -11.05 -25.63
C ALA A 278 9.18 -12.32 -25.91
N GLU A 279 8.56 -12.97 -24.91
CA GLU A 279 7.92 -14.29 -25.11
C GLU A 279 6.46 -14.32 -24.66
N ARG A 280 5.60 -13.59 -25.37
CA ARG A 280 4.14 -13.57 -25.18
C ARG A 280 3.42 -14.92 -25.33
N ASN A 281 4.10 -15.97 -25.81
CA ASN A 281 3.46 -17.22 -26.28
C ASN A 281 4.07 -18.52 -25.70
N GLY A 282 4.92 -18.44 -24.67
CA GLY A 282 5.43 -19.62 -23.96
C GLY A 282 4.40 -20.20 -22.98
N PRO A 283 4.49 -21.51 -22.63
CA PRO A 283 3.65 -22.08 -21.59
C PRO A 283 3.92 -21.37 -20.26
N ILE A 284 2.85 -21.15 -19.47
CA ILE A 284 2.85 -20.28 -18.29
C ILE A 284 3.98 -20.64 -17.32
N ASP A 285 4.35 -21.92 -17.20
CA ASP A 285 5.39 -22.47 -16.34
C ASP A 285 6.83 -21.99 -16.66
N GLN A 286 7.15 -21.58 -17.89
CA GLN A 286 8.49 -21.06 -18.23
C GLN A 286 8.71 -19.57 -17.87
N VAL A 287 7.63 -18.84 -17.57
CA VAL A 287 7.66 -17.40 -17.28
C VAL A 287 7.96 -17.13 -15.79
N TRP A 288 7.65 -18.07 -14.88
CA TRP A 288 7.83 -17.87 -13.43
C TRP A 288 9.29 -18.01 -12.97
N ASP A 289 10.14 -18.70 -13.73
CA ASP A 289 11.55 -18.93 -13.37
C ASP A 289 12.48 -17.74 -13.66
N GLN A 290 11.97 -16.71 -14.34
CA GLN A 290 12.76 -15.57 -14.80
C GLN A 290 12.48 -14.28 -14.03
N GLY A 291 11.46 -14.26 -13.16
CA GLY A 291 11.21 -13.13 -12.27
C GLY A 291 12.42 -12.86 -11.37
N ARG A 292 12.79 -11.59 -11.21
CA ARG A 292 13.93 -11.18 -10.41
C ARG A 292 13.46 -10.22 -9.33
N LEU A 293 13.75 -10.53 -8.08
CA LEU A 293 13.61 -9.60 -6.96
C LEU A 293 15.00 -9.00 -6.70
N GLU A 294 15.07 -7.69 -6.52
CA GLU A 294 16.31 -6.96 -6.23
C GLU A 294 16.09 -6.03 -5.05
N VAL A 295 17.10 -5.89 -4.21
CA VAL A 295 17.20 -4.79 -3.26
C VAL A 295 18.18 -3.79 -3.83
N LEU A 296 17.76 -2.54 -3.96
CA LEU A 296 18.54 -1.43 -4.46
C LEU A 296 18.93 -0.53 -3.29
N SER A 297 20.20 -0.20 -3.17
CA SER A 297 20.70 0.67 -2.11
C SER A 297 19.98 2.02 -2.15
N GLY A 298 19.52 2.50 -1.00
CA GLY A 298 18.98 3.85 -0.85
C GLY A 298 20.01 4.90 -1.18
N ARG A 299 21.27 4.66 -0.82
CA ARG A 299 22.35 5.64 -0.92
C ARG A 299 22.81 5.95 -2.34
N ASP A 300 22.95 4.93 -3.18
CA ASP A 300 23.52 5.08 -4.53
C ASP A 300 22.77 4.28 -5.60
N GLY A 301 21.75 3.53 -5.20
CA GLY A 301 20.94 2.73 -6.09
C GLY A 301 21.60 1.43 -6.57
N ALA A 302 22.78 1.06 -6.08
CA ALA A 302 23.42 -0.19 -6.44
C ALA A 302 22.54 -1.39 -6.06
N VAL A 303 22.59 -2.48 -6.84
CA VAL A 303 21.91 -3.72 -6.45
C VAL A 303 22.67 -4.31 -5.26
N LEU A 304 22.07 -4.25 -4.07
CA LEU A 304 22.60 -4.85 -2.84
C LEU A 304 22.45 -6.37 -2.86
N PHE A 305 21.28 -6.83 -3.30
CA PHE A 305 20.94 -8.25 -3.35
C PHE A 305 19.97 -8.54 -4.49
N SER A 306 20.00 -9.78 -5.00
CA SER A 306 19.02 -10.23 -5.98
C SER A 306 18.69 -11.72 -5.82
N VAL A 307 17.40 -12.04 -5.94
CA VAL A 307 16.88 -13.41 -6.09
C VAL A 307 16.32 -13.57 -7.48
N VAL A 308 16.69 -14.64 -8.17
CA VAL A 308 16.07 -15.04 -9.45
C VAL A 308 15.14 -16.23 -9.19
N GLY A 309 14.02 -16.32 -9.92
CA GLY A 309 13.05 -17.43 -9.79
C GLY A 309 13.68 -18.83 -9.79
N ALA A 310 14.71 -19.04 -10.63
CA ALA A 310 15.48 -20.29 -10.66
C ALA A 310 16.18 -20.66 -9.32
N ASP A 311 16.53 -19.69 -8.48
CA ASP A 311 17.17 -19.92 -7.17
C ASP A 311 16.15 -20.40 -6.12
N LEU A 312 14.88 -19.96 -6.22
CA LEU A 312 13.79 -20.40 -5.34
C LEU A 312 13.46 -21.90 -5.50
N HIS A 313 13.65 -22.46 -6.71
CA HIS A 313 13.48 -23.90 -6.94
C HIS A 313 14.58 -24.75 -6.30
N ARG A 314 15.82 -24.24 -6.22
CA ARG A 314 16.93 -24.98 -5.58
C ARG A 314 16.83 -25.02 -4.07
N MET A 315 16.14 -24.04 -3.45
CA MET A 315 15.89 -24.04 -2.00
C MET A 315 14.82 -25.05 -1.56
N ARG A 316 14.09 -25.68 -2.50
CA ARG A 316 13.10 -26.72 -2.18
C ARG A 316 13.67 -28.12 -2.01
N GLY A 317 14.95 -28.34 -2.29
CA GLY A 317 15.67 -29.58 -1.98
C GLY A 317 14.83 -30.86 -2.12
N ASP A 318 14.58 -31.29 -3.36
CA ASP A 318 14.33 -32.71 -3.67
C ASP A 318 15.68 -33.41 -3.87
#